data_AF-A0A0W8FK75-F1
#
_entry.id   AF-A0A0W8FK75-F1
#
_cell.length_a   1.000
_cell.length_b   1.000
_cell.length_c   1.000
_cell.angle_alpha   90.00
_cell.angle_beta   90.00
_cell.angle_gamma   90.00
#
_symmetry.space_group_name_H-M   'P 1'
#
loop_
_entity.id
_entity.type
_entity.pdbx_description
1 polymer ?
#
loop_
_entity_poly.entity_id
_entity_poly.type
_entity_poly.pdbx_seq_one_letter_code
_entity_poly.pdbx_strand_id
1 'polypeptide(L)'
;MRRKDVAVLKRNRDIIGLIRALDDPDEFVRADAALALGSVGDARAIEPLNHAKFFDVDGNVRRIAGIAQMWVIARLEQEKEAGGR
;
A
#
# COMPACT_ATOMS: atom_id res chain seq x y z
N MET A 1 -20.56 7.35 -0.52
CA MET A 1 -19.13 7.26 -0.12
C MET A 1 -18.39 8.42 -0.80
N ARG A 2 -17.81 9.36 -0.04
CA ARG A 2 -17.21 10.60 -0.55
C ARG A 2 -15.79 10.32 -1.10
N ARG A 3 -15.59 10.51 -2.42
CA ARG A 3 -14.34 10.46 -3.22
C ARG A 3 -13.40 9.25 -3.00
N LYS A 4 -13.48 8.29 -3.93
CA LYS A 4 -12.52 7.19 -4.18
C LYS A 4 -11.18 7.68 -4.75
N ASP A 5 -10.63 8.78 -4.24
CA ASP A 5 -9.46 9.41 -4.85
C ASP A 5 -8.17 8.98 -4.13
N VAL A 6 -7.68 7.79 -4.51
CA VAL A 6 -6.42 7.24 -4.00
C VAL A 6 -5.26 8.21 -4.22
N ALA A 7 -5.28 9.00 -5.30
CA ALA A 7 -4.25 9.99 -5.57
C ALA A 7 -4.22 11.10 -4.51
N VAL A 8 -5.39 11.55 -4.04
CA VAL A 8 -5.47 12.51 -2.93
C VAL A 8 -4.95 11.91 -1.62
N LEU A 9 -5.34 10.68 -1.31
CA LEU A 9 -4.86 9.98 -0.11
C LEU A 9 -3.34 9.83 -0.12
N LYS A 10 -2.76 9.41 -1.26
CA LYS A 10 -1.31 9.32 -1.47
C LYS A 10 -0.63 10.67 -1.30
N ARG A 11 -1.15 11.73 -1.94
CA ARG A 11 -0.58 13.09 -1.85
C ARG A 11 -0.55 13.60 -0.42
N ASN A 12 -1.60 13.33 0.35
CA ASN A 12 -1.70 13.73 1.74
C ASN A 12 -0.96 12.78 2.70
N ARG A 13 -0.36 11.71 2.19
CA ARG A 13 0.22 10.60 2.99
C ARG A 13 -0.77 10.06 4.03
N ASP A 14 -2.05 10.00 3.69
CA ASP A 14 -3.08 9.43 4.57
C ASP A 14 -3.02 7.90 4.51
N ILE A 15 -2.14 7.32 5.34
CA ILE A 15 -1.88 5.87 5.37
C ILE A 15 -3.13 5.11 5.79
N ILE A 16 -3.91 5.64 6.74
CA ILE A 16 -5.12 4.97 7.23
C ILE A 16 -6.20 4.98 6.14
N GLY A 17 -6.35 6.10 5.44
CA GLY A 17 -7.23 6.18 4.28
C GLY A 17 -6.83 5.21 3.17
N LEU A 18 -5.53 5.12 2.86
CA LEU A 18 -5.01 4.17 1.88
C LEU A 18 -5.22 2.72 2.30
N ILE A 19 -5.03 2.37 3.58
CA ILE A 19 -5.30 1.02 4.09
C ILE A 19 -6.78 0.69 3.93
N ARG A 20 -7.69 1.60 4.26
CA ARG A 20 -9.14 1.39 4.06
C ARG A 20 -9.53 1.22 2.60
N ALA A 21 -8.79 1.84 1.68
CA ALA A 21 -9.03 1.70 0.25
C ALA A 21 -8.65 0.31 -0.30
N LEU A 22 -7.89 -0.49 0.46
CA LEU A 22 -7.67 -1.92 0.14
C LEU A 22 -8.93 -2.78 0.32
N ASP A 23 -10.01 -2.26 0.90
CA ASP A 23 -11.29 -2.97 1.03
C ASP A 23 -12.35 -2.41 0.07
N ASP A 24 -11.98 -1.54 -0.88
CA ASP A 24 -12.94 -0.98 -1.83
C ASP A 24 -13.52 -2.11 -2.73
N PRO A 25 -14.83 -2.08 -3.01
CA PRO A 25 -15.44 -3.09 -3.89
C PRO A 25 -14.83 -3.12 -5.29
N ASP A 26 -14.25 -2.01 -5.75
CA ASP A 26 -13.60 -1.89 -7.06
C ASP A 26 -12.13 -2.32 -6.99
N GLU A 27 -11.77 -3.35 -7.76
CA GLU A 27 -10.41 -3.89 -7.81
C GLU A 27 -9.36 -2.88 -8.29
N PHE A 28 -9.74 -1.92 -9.13
CA PHE A 28 -8.82 -0.87 -9.58
C PHE A 28 -8.48 0.07 -8.43
N VAL A 29 -9.45 0.39 -7.56
CA VAL A 29 -9.21 1.21 -6.37
C VAL A 29 -8.30 0.47 -5.38
N ARG A 30 -8.51 -0.83 -5.17
CA ARG A 30 -7.63 -1.64 -4.31
C ARG A 30 -6.21 -1.73 -4.85
N ALA A 31 -6.05 -1.95 -6.16
CA ALA A 31 -4.75 -1.98 -6.82
C ALA A 31 -4.01 -0.64 -6.70
N ASP A 32 -4.70 0.47 -6.95
CA ASP A 32 -4.13 1.82 -6.80
C ASP A 32 -3.74 2.08 -5.34
N ALA A 33 -4.56 1.67 -4.37
CA ALA A 33 -4.27 1.80 -2.95
C ALA A 33 -2.99 1.03 -2.56
N ALA A 34 -2.85 -0.22 -3.04
CA ALA A 34 -1.66 -1.01 -2.82
C ALA A 34 -0.39 -0.35 -3.41
N LEU A 35 -0.46 0.15 -4.66
CA LEU A 35 0.65 0.90 -5.28
C LEU A 35 1.00 2.17 -4.51
N ALA A 36 0.00 2.91 -4.05
CA ALA A 36 0.18 4.12 -3.28
C ALA A 36 0.85 3.83 -1.93
N LEU A 37 0.41 2.81 -1.21
CA LEU A 37 1.04 2.36 0.05
C LEU A 37 2.51 1.97 -0.15
N GLY A 38 2.81 1.19 -1.18
CA GLY A 38 4.19 0.84 -1.54
C GLY A 38 5.04 2.07 -1.88
N SER A 39 4.47 3.02 -2.63
CA SER A 39 5.16 4.27 -2.98
C SER A 39 5.47 5.14 -1.76
N VAL A 40 4.54 5.20 -0.79
CA VAL A 40 4.71 5.99 0.43
C VAL A 40 5.73 5.35 1.36
N GLY A 41 5.78 4.02 1.43
CA GLY A 41 6.82 3.29 2.17
C GLY A 41 6.65 3.30 3.69
N ASP A 42 5.45 3.55 4.20
CA ASP A 42 5.19 3.55 5.64
C ASP A 42 5.06 2.11 6.17
N ALA A 43 5.74 1.79 7.26
CA ALA A 43 5.76 0.45 7.86
C ALA A 43 4.35 -0.08 8.23
N ARG A 44 3.38 0.80 8.51
CA ARG A 44 1.99 0.42 8.80
C ARG A 44 1.32 -0.28 7.62
N ALA A 45 1.86 -0.16 6.41
CA ALA A 45 1.33 -0.81 5.22
C ALA A 45 1.69 -2.30 5.11
N ILE A 46 2.69 -2.80 5.85
CA ILE A 46 3.23 -4.15 5.65
C ILE A 46 2.17 -5.23 5.85
N GLU A 47 1.45 -5.20 6.98
CA GLU A 47 0.43 -6.22 7.28
C GLU A 47 -0.80 -6.14 6.35
N PRO A 48 -1.39 -4.96 6.08
CA PRO A 48 -2.47 -4.85 5.10
C PRO A 48 -2.07 -5.32 3.69
N LEU A 49 -0.87 -4.98 3.23
CA LEU A 49 -0.36 -5.46 1.93
C LEU A 49 -0.10 -6.97 1.95
N ASN A 50 0.37 -7.52 3.07
CA ASN A 50 0.52 -8.96 3.25
C ASN A 50 -0.83 -9.67 3.11
N HIS A 51 -1.86 -9.14 3.75
CA HIS A 51 -3.20 -9.68 3.68
C HIS A 51 -3.73 -9.66 2.24
N ALA A 52 -3.68 -8.50 1.58
CA ALA A 52 -4.14 -8.35 0.20
C ALA A 52 -3.37 -9.27 -0.77
N LYS A 53 -2.06 -9.45 -0.59
CA LYS A 53 -1.21 -10.35 -1.39
C LYS A 53 -1.70 -11.79 -1.37
N PHE A 54 -2.23 -12.29 -0.26
CA PHE A 54 -2.64 -13.69 -0.11
C PHE A 54 -4.15 -13.91 -0.26
N PHE A 55 -4.97 -12.90 0.07
CA PHE A 55 -6.41 -13.08 0.26
C PHE A 55 -7.29 -12.19 -0.63
N ASP A 56 -6.73 -11.24 -1.38
CA ASP A 56 -7.56 -10.49 -2.33
C ASP A 56 -8.14 -11.43 -3.39
N VAL A 57 -9.41 -11.20 -3.74
CA VAL A 57 -10.12 -11.99 -4.76
C VAL A 57 -9.50 -11.81 -6.14
N ASP A 58 -8.98 -10.62 -6.44
CA ASP A 58 -8.40 -10.27 -7.73
C ASP A 58 -6.89 -10.62 -7.80
N GLY A 59 -6.50 -11.32 -8.86
CA GLY A 59 -5.12 -11.77 -9.04
C GLY A 59 -4.12 -10.64 -9.30
N ASN A 60 -4.54 -9.55 -9.93
CA ASN A 60 -3.69 -8.38 -10.13
C ASN A 60 -3.47 -7.65 -8.81
N VAL A 61 -4.50 -7.48 -7.99
CA VAL A 61 -4.37 -6.87 -6.66
C VAL A 61 -3.39 -7.68 -5.80
N ARG A 62 -3.50 -9.02 -5.78
CA ARG A 62 -2.54 -9.89 -5.07
C ARG A 62 -1.10 -9.66 -5.51
N ARG A 63 -0.84 -9.66 -6.82
CA ARG A 63 0.49 -9.44 -7.40
C ARG A 63 1.05 -8.06 -7.03
N ILE A 64 0.23 -7.02 -7.18
CA ILE A 64 0.61 -5.64 -6.88
C ILE A 64 0.91 -5.46 -5.40
N ALA A 65 0.09 -6.02 -4.50
CA ALA A 65 0.30 -5.95 -3.06
C ALA A 65 1.64 -6.59 -2.64
N GLY A 66 2.02 -7.71 -3.26
CA GLY A 66 3.33 -8.33 -3.04
C GLY A 66 4.50 -7.43 -3.48
N ILE A 67 4.39 -6.77 -4.63
CA ILE A 67 5.41 -5.81 -5.11
C ILE A 67 5.49 -4.60 -4.18
N ALA A 68 4.34 -4.02 -3.83
CA ALA A 68 4.26 -2.88 -2.94
C ALA A 68 4.87 -3.20 -1.57
N GLN A 69 4.59 -4.38 -1.01
CA GLN A 69 5.16 -4.83 0.26
C GLN A 69 6.70 -4.87 0.21
N MET A 70 7.27 -5.40 -0.89
CA MET A 70 8.73 -5.40 -1.08
C MET A 70 9.30 -3.99 -1.11
N TRP A 71 8.64 -3.03 -1.77
CA TRP A 71 9.09 -1.64 -1.78
C TRP A 71 9.09 -0.99 -0.39
N VAL A 72 8.06 -1.28 0.42
CA VAL A 72 8.02 -0.80 1.81
C VAL A 72 9.20 -1.35 2.60
N ILE A 73 9.43 -2.67 2.56
CA ILE A 73 10.51 -3.32 3.31
C ILE A 73 11.88 -2.79 2.88
N ALA A 74 12.15 -2.74 1.58
CA ALA A 74 13.42 -2.26 1.05
C ALA A 74 13.73 -0.81 1.45
N ARG A 75 12.70 0.06 1.51
CA ARG A 75 12.89 1.44 1.97
C ARG A 75 13.24 1.52 3.46
N LEU A 76 12.57 0.73 4.29
CA LEU A 76 12.86 0.70 5.74
C LEU A 76 14.27 0.16 6.03
N GLU A 77 14.79 -0.73 5.20
CA GLU A 77 16.18 -1.19 5.28
C GLU A 77 17.16 -0.06 4.95
N GLN A 78 16.93 0.68 3.87
CA GLN A 78 17.75 1.85 3.51
C GLN A 78 17.75 2.93 4.59
N GLU A 79 16.61 3.19 5.24
CA GLU A 79 16.50 4.16 6.33
C GLU A 79 17.30 3.75 7.57
N LYS A 80 17.32 2.46 7.91
CA LYS A 80 18.14 1.92 9.01
C LYS A 80 19.64 2.07 8.72
N GLU A 81 20.05 1.81 7.48
CA GLU A 81 21.44 1.97 7.05
C GLU A 81 21.88 3.45 7.00
N ALA A 82 20.96 4.36 6.68
CA ALA A 82 21.22 5.80 6.65
C ALA A 82 21.24 6.45 8.05
N GLY A 83 20.44 5.95 8.98
CA GLY A 83 20.32 6.48 10.35
C GLY A 83 21.32 5.92 11.37
N GLY A 84 22.19 4.99 10.97
CA GLY A 84 23.22 4.37 11.81
C GLY A 84 24.57 5.08 11.81
N ARG A 85 24.66 6.35 11.36
CA ARG A 85 25.87 7.18 11.41
C ARG A 85 25.74 8.32 12.40
#